data_AF-N6UM99-F1
#
_entry.id   AF-N6UM99-F1
#
_cell.length_a   1.000
_cell.length_b   1.000
_cell.length_c   1.000
_cell.angle_alpha   90.00
_cell.angle_beta   90.00
_cell.angle_gamma   90.00
#
_symmetry.space_group_name_H-M   'P 1'
#
loop_
_entity.id
_entity.type
_entity.pdbx_description
1 polymer ?
#
loop_
_entity_poly.entity_id
_entity_poly.type
_entity_poly.pdbx_seq_one_letter_code
_entity_poly.pdbx_strand_id
1 'polypeptide(L)'
;MILSTVQSDCRIDPLRLRPTPLIINQNHQIIYSNASHTGVLLVKGKEISIFCPGSRLLYQNKDIAKHVEISCIDEDIFNYRGQELNFYDFRCQDIPKDVIRYTQRTCSAGGQEIEIGYPISSNQFV
;
A
#
# COMPACT_ATOMS: atom_id res chain seq x y z
N MET A 1 -17.51 6.73 34.85
CA MET A 1 -17.98 6.85 33.45
C MET A 1 -16.75 6.67 32.58
N ILE A 2 -16.49 5.45 32.12
CA ILE A 2 -15.33 5.14 31.29
C ILE A 2 -15.83 5.23 29.85
N LEU A 3 -15.39 6.26 29.11
CA LEU A 3 -15.64 6.37 27.68
C LEU A 3 -14.82 5.27 26.99
N SER A 4 -15.42 4.10 26.77
CA SER A 4 -14.90 3.14 25.81
C SER A 4 -15.12 3.74 24.42
N THR A 5 -14.06 4.22 23.79
CA THR A 5 -14.07 4.55 22.37
C THR A 5 -14.49 3.31 21.60
N VAL A 6 -15.66 3.37 20.95
CA VAL A 6 -16.12 2.32 20.03
C VAL A 6 -15.21 2.40 18.83
N GLN A 7 -14.15 1.60 18.84
CA GLN A 7 -13.13 1.61 17.81
C GLN A 7 -13.68 0.89 16.58
N SER A 8 -13.71 1.58 15.45
CA SER A 8 -14.35 1.16 14.19
C SER A 8 -13.32 0.58 13.21
N ASP A 9 -13.82 -0.05 12.15
CA ASP A 9 -12.98 -0.52 11.05
C ASP A 9 -12.39 0.66 10.27
N CYS A 10 -11.22 0.48 9.66
CA CYS A 10 -10.59 1.55 8.89
C CYS A 10 -11.21 1.65 7.49
N ARG A 11 -11.44 2.88 7.04
CA ARG A 11 -11.95 3.18 5.71
C ARG A 11 -11.07 4.19 5.00
N ILE A 12 -10.23 3.68 4.12
CA ILE A 12 -9.20 4.48 3.42
C ILE A 12 -9.42 4.52 1.92
N ASP A 13 -9.05 5.61 1.27
CA ASP A 13 -8.98 5.66 -0.20
C ASP A 13 -7.56 6.04 -0.64
N PRO A 14 -6.73 5.05 -1.05
CA PRO A 14 -5.37 5.31 -1.53
C PRO A 14 -5.35 6.33 -2.67
N LEU A 15 -6.39 6.39 -3.51
CA LEU A 15 -6.49 7.30 -4.64
C LEU A 15 -6.69 8.77 -4.23
N ARG A 16 -6.76 9.10 -2.94
CA ARG A 16 -6.72 10.49 -2.44
C ARG A 16 -5.29 10.98 -2.20
N LEU A 17 -4.31 10.08 -2.09
CA LEU A 17 -2.91 10.44 -1.84
C LEU A 17 -2.22 10.89 -3.12
N ARG A 18 -1.31 11.87 -3.04
CA ARG A 18 -0.58 12.40 -4.22
C ARG A 18 0.86 12.77 -3.85
N PRO A 19 1.87 12.31 -4.62
CA PRO A 19 1.84 11.13 -5.50
C PRO A 19 1.39 9.86 -4.76
N THR A 20 0.55 9.05 -5.41
CA THR A 20 -0.16 7.91 -4.82
C THR A 20 0.79 6.76 -4.44
N PRO A 21 0.90 6.36 -3.17
CA PRO A 21 1.57 5.11 -2.79
C PRO A 21 0.80 3.88 -3.22
N LEU A 22 1.53 2.77 -3.40
CA LEU A 22 0.90 1.46 -3.53
C LEU A 22 0.63 0.89 -2.15
N ILE A 23 -0.58 0.34 -2.00
CA ILE A 23 -1.00 -0.38 -0.80
C ILE A 23 -1.09 -1.85 -1.16
N ILE A 24 -0.46 -2.72 -0.37
CA ILE A 24 -0.54 -4.18 -0.53
C ILE A 24 -1.03 -4.82 0.76
N ASN A 25 -1.78 -5.91 0.60
CA ASN A 25 -2.13 -6.77 1.72
C ASN A 25 -0.98 -7.74 2.04
N GLN A 26 -1.13 -8.50 3.13
CA GLN A 26 -0.21 -9.55 3.55
C GLN A 26 -0.04 -10.69 2.52
N ASN A 27 -0.95 -10.82 1.54
CA ASN A 27 -0.86 -11.78 0.44
C ASN A 27 -0.14 -11.19 -0.78
N HIS A 28 0.48 -10.00 -0.64
CA HIS A 28 1.19 -9.30 -1.71
C HIS A 28 0.30 -8.93 -2.89
N GLN A 29 -0.98 -8.65 -2.64
CA GLN A 29 -1.90 -8.16 -3.67
C GLN A 29 -2.12 -6.67 -3.49
N ILE A 30 -2.10 -5.93 -4.59
CA ILE A 30 -2.41 -4.51 -4.59
C ILE A 30 -3.86 -4.33 -4.13
N ILE A 31 -4.04 -3.48 -3.14
CA ILE A 31 -5.33 -3.03 -2.68
C ILE A 31 -5.70 -1.77 -3.48
N TYR A 32 -6.81 -1.83 -4.19
CA TYR A 32 -7.39 -0.71 -4.91
C TYR A 32 -8.78 -0.40 -4.37
N SER A 33 -9.17 0.88 -4.45
CA SER A 33 -10.53 1.30 -4.12
C SER A 33 -11.53 0.62 -5.05
N ASN A 34 -12.69 0.21 -4.52
CA ASN A 34 -13.74 -0.36 -5.35
C ASN A 34 -14.27 0.67 -6.38
N ALA A 35 -14.97 0.19 -7.41
CA ALA A 35 -15.48 1.06 -8.49
C ALA A 35 -16.38 2.22 -7.99
N SER A 36 -16.99 2.05 -6.81
CA SER A 36 -17.82 3.06 -6.16
C SER A 36 -17.03 4.16 -5.46
N HIS A 37 -15.68 4.11 -5.48
CA HIS A 37 -14.79 5.05 -4.77
C HIS A 37 -15.16 5.21 -3.29
N THR A 38 -15.76 4.18 -2.69
CA THR A 38 -16.12 4.23 -1.27
C THR A 38 -14.91 3.98 -0.38
N GLY A 39 -13.70 3.93 -0.93
CA GLY A 39 -12.52 3.46 -0.25
C GLY A 39 -12.52 1.94 -0.04
N VAL A 40 -11.54 1.50 0.72
CA VAL A 40 -11.25 0.14 1.13
C VAL A 40 -11.60 0.03 2.61
N LEU A 41 -12.40 -0.97 2.96
CA LEU A 41 -12.67 -1.32 4.34
C LEU A 41 -11.61 -2.31 4.84
N LEU A 42 -10.95 -1.98 5.93
CA LEU A 42 -9.98 -2.83 6.61
C LEU A 42 -10.48 -3.09 8.02
N VAL A 43 -10.70 -4.37 8.35
CA VAL A 43 -11.09 -4.76 9.70
C VAL A 43 -10.04 -4.29 10.71
N LYS A 44 -10.48 -3.86 11.89
CA LYS A 44 -9.57 -3.49 12.97
C LYS A 44 -8.45 -4.51 13.19
N GLY A 45 -7.23 -4.01 13.36
CA GLY A 45 -6.02 -4.82 13.51
C GLY A 45 -5.47 -5.40 12.21
N LYS A 46 -6.17 -5.26 11.07
CA LYS A 46 -5.66 -5.71 9.78
C LYS A 46 -4.42 -4.91 9.39
N GLU A 47 -3.38 -5.62 8.97
CA GLU A 47 -2.14 -5.04 8.47
C GLU A 47 -2.17 -4.85 6.96
N ILE A 48 -1.58 -3.74 6.55
CA ILE A 48 -1.27 -3.39 5.15
C ILE A 48 0.15 -2.86 5.08
N SER A 49 0.78 -2.99 3.91
CA SER A 49 2.04 -2.29 3.64
C SER A 49 1.82 -1.14 2.66
N ILE A 50 2.43 0.00 2.98
CA ILE A 50 2.50 1.18 2.11
C ILE A 50 3.91 1.26 1.56
N PHE A 51 4.05 1.42 0.24
CA PHE A 51 5.37 1.56 -0.38
C PHE A 51 5.32 2.37 -1.67
N CYS A 52 6.48 2.86 -2.08
CA CYS A 52 6.66 3.73 -3.25
C CYS A 52 7.72 3.12 -4.20
N PRO A 53 7.33 2.25 -5.13
CA PRO A 53 8.24 1.64 -6.09
C PRO A 53 9.11 2.66 -6.82
N GLY A 54 10.44 2.47 -6.77
CA GLY A 54 11.39 3.36 -7.42
C GLY A 54 11.50 4.77 -6.81
N SER A 55 10.88 5.03 -5.65
CA SER A 55 10.96 6.30 -4.92
C SER A 55 10.98 6.05 -3.39
N ARG A 56 10.81 7.10 -2.59
CA ARG A 56 10.74 7.04 -1.11
C ARG A 56 9.32 7.30 -0.63
N LEU A 57 8.95 6.68 0.48
CA LEU A 57 7.71 6.98 1.17
C LEU A 57 7.94 8.12 2.14
N LEU A 58 7.08 9.13 2.07
CA LEU A 58 7.07 10.28 2.95
C LEU A 58 5.86 10.19 3.89
N TYR A 59 6.06 10.60 5.14
CA TYR A 59 5.00 10.90 6.09
C TYR A 59 5.18 12.34 6.56
N GLN A 60 4.15 13.17 6.39
CA GLN A 60 4.22 14.62 6.69
C GLN A 60 5.47 15.29 6.07
N ASN A 61 5.77 14.94 4.82
CA ASN A 61 6.92 15.42 4.03
C ASN A 61 8.31 14.98 4.51
N LYS A 62 8.39 14.06 5.48
CA LYS A 62 9.65 13.49 5.96
C LYS A 62 9.80 12.08 5.43
N ASP A 63 11.01 11.76 4.96
CA ASP A 63 11.37 10.40 4.58
C ASP A 63 11.34 9.51 5.83
N ILE A 64 10.58 8.42 5.74
CA ILE A 64 10.38 7.48 6.85
C ILE A 64 10.90 6.08 6.53
N ALA A 65 10.81 5.65 5.27
CA ALA A 65 11.30 4.37 4.76
C ALA A 65 11.01 4.22 3.25
N LYS A 66 11.45 3.10 2.67
CA LYS A 66 10.96 2.65 1.35
C LYS A 66 9.60 1.96 1.43
N HIS A 67 9.34 1.29 2.55
CA HIS A 67 8.08 0.61 2.86
C HIS A 67 7.79 0.73 4.35
N VAL A 68 6.52 0.78 4.71
CA VAL A 68 6.07 0.65 6.10
C VAL A 68 4.90 -0.32 6.17
N GLU A 69 4.88 -1.09 7.24
CA GLU A 69 3.76 -1.94 7.61
C GLU A 69 2.99 -1.24 8.73
N ILE A 70 1.68 -1.09 8.54
CA ILE A 70 0.81 -0.42 9.49
C ILE A 70 -0.44 -1.26 9.73
N SER A 71 -0.98 -1.21 10.95
CA SER A 71 -2.20 -1.93 11.31
C SER A 71 -3.36 -0.98 11.62
N CYS A 72 -4.56 -1.35 11.16
CA CYS A 72 -5.76 -0.55 11.36
C CYS A 72 -6.07 -0.36 12.85
N ILE A 73 -6.24 0.90 13.29
CA ILE A 73 -6.76 1.24 14.62
C ILE A 73 -8.24 1.62 14.52
N ASP A 74 -8.54 2.70 13.80
CA ASP A 74 -9.87 3.33 13.73
C ASP A 74 -9.95 4.28 12.52
N GLU A 75 -10.97 4.19 11.67
CA GLU A 75 -11.21 5.05 10.50
C GLU A 75 -9.97 5.27 9.58
N ASP A 76 -9.23 6.36 9.75
CA ASP A 76 -8.02 6.70 8.99
C ASP A 76 -6.74 6.66 9.83
N ILE A 77 -6.83 6.15 11.05
CA ILE A 77 -5.74 6.05 12.02
C ILE A 77 -5.18 4.63 12.03
N PHE A 78 -3.86 4.55 11.95
CA PHE A 78 -3.11 3.31 11.90
C PHE A 78 -1.96 3.29 12.90
N ASN A 79 -1.64 2.10 13.39
CA ASN A 79 -0.48 1.86 14.23
C ASN A 79 0.75 1.56 13.38
N TYR A 80 1.83 2.30 13.62
CA TYR A 80 3.17 2.03 13.13
C TYR A 80 4.12 1.94 14.31
N ARG A 81 4.54 0.72 14.68
CA ARG A 81 5.51 0.48 15.77
C ARG A 81 5.13 1.15 17.10
N GLY A 82 3.84 1.20 17.44
CA GLY A 82 3.33 1.82 18.66
C GLY A 82 2.99 3.32 18.52
N GLN A 83 3.18 3.90 17.34
CA GLN A 83 2.78 5.28 17.04
C GLN A 83 1.52 5.31 16.18
N GLU A 84 0.58 6.19 16.51
CA GLU A 84 -0.59 6.46 15.69
C GLU A 84 -0.23 7.41 14.53
N LEU A 85 -0.54 6.99 13.31
CA LEU A 85 -0.33 7.75 12.08
C LEU A 85 -1.65 7.89 11.33
N ASN A 86 -1.90 9.08 10.79
CA ASN A 86 -3.01 9.28 9.86
C ASN A 86 -2.64 8.79 8.45
N PHE A 87 -3.49 7.96 7.84
CA PHE A 87 -3.27 7.42 6.50
C PHE A 87 -3.10 8.50 5.43
N TYR A 88 -3.78 9.63 5.55
CA TYR A 88 -3.76 10.69 4.56
C TYR A 88 -2.52 11.60 4.62
N ASP A 89 -1.64 11.39 5.59
CA ASP A 89 -0.34 12.06 5.69
C ASP A 89 0.77 11.36 4.90
N PHE A 90 0.50 10.17 4.36
CA PHE A 90 1.44 9.44 3.51
C PHE A 90 1.41 9.92 2.06
N ARG A 91 2.58 9.98 1.43
CA ARG A 91 2.70 10.16 -0.02
C ARG A 91 4.04 9.63 -0.53
N CYS A 92 4.12 9.33 -1.81
CA CYS A 92 5.43 9.10 -2.42
C CYS A 92 6.16 10.43 -2.67
N GLN A 93 7.48 10.39 -2.65
CA GLN A 93 8.29 11.53 -3.09
C GLN A 93 8.09 11.79 -4.59
N ASP A 94 8.03 10.73 -5.39
CA ASP A 94 7.78 10.75 -6.84
C ASP A 94 6.67 9.75 -7.21
N ILE A 95 6.16 9.83 -8.43
CA ILE A 95 5.21 8.85 -8.96
C ILE A 95 5.87 7.45 -8.96
N PRO A 96 5.22 6.41 -8.40
CA PRO A 96 5.72 5.04 -8.48
C PRO A 96 6.06 4.60 -9.90
N LYS A 97 7.21 3.92 -10.06
CA LYS A 97 7.69 3.45 -11.36
C LYS A 97 7.45 1.96 -11.53
N ASP A 98 6.72 1.60 -12.57
CA ASP A 98 6.59 0.24 -13.04
C ASP A 98 7.83 -0.20 -13.83
N VAL A 99 7.98 -1.51 -13.99
CA VAL A 99 9.02 -2.13 -14.80
C VAL A 99 8.43 -3.26 -15.62
N ILE A 100 9.08 -3.56 -16.74
CA ILE A 100 8.79 -4.70 -17.60
C ILE A 100 9.94 -5.69 -17.45
N ARG A 101 9.65 -6.96 -17.20
CA ARG A 101 10.67 -8.01 -17.15
C ARG A 101 10.21 -9.32 -17.78
N TYR A 102 11.16 -10.07 -18.32
CA TYR A 102 10.93 -11.43 -18.79
C TYR A 102 10.84 -12.39 -17.59
N THR A 103 9.84 -13.26 -17.57
CA THR A 103 9.67 -14.27 -16.50
C THR A 103 10.56 -15.50 -16.70
N GLN A 104 11.28 -15.56 -17.82
CA GLN A 104 12.03 -16.72 -18.32
C GLN A 104 11.16 -17.94 -18.64
N ARG A 105 9.83 -17.78 -18.67
CA ARG A 105 8.91 -18.81 -19.14
C ARG A 105 8.65 -18.63 -20.63
N THR A 106 8.43 -19.75 -21.30
CA THR A 106 8.02 -19.79 -22.71
C THR A 106 6.53 -20.00 -22.81
N CYS A 107 5.89 -19.28 -23.72
CA CYS A 107 4.50 -19.51 -24.12
C CYS A 107 4.45 -20.18 -25.51
N SER A 108 3.25 -20.50 -25.98
CA SER A 108 3.02 -21.22 -27.23
C SER A 108 3.81 -20.63 -28.41
N ALA A 109 4.25 -21.50 -29.33
CA ALA A 109 5.03 -21.13 -30.51
C ALA A 109 6.38 -20.43 -30.22
N GLY A 110 6.99 -20.69 -29.06
CA GLY A 110 8.32 -20.15 -28.72
C GLY A 110 8.30 -18.68 -28.28
N GLY A 111 7.12 -18.14 -27.97
CA GLY A 111 7.00 -16.82 -27.34
C GLY A 111 7.64 -16.81 -25.95
N GLN A 112 8.04 -15.62 -25.50
CA GLN A 112 8.54 -15.40 -24.15
C GLN A 112 7.49 -14.66 -23.32
N GLU A 113 7.26 -15.14 -22.11
CA GLU A 113 6.37 -14.48 -21.17
C GLU A 113 7.07 -13.27 -20.54
N ILE A 114 6.33 -12.16 -20.50
CA ILE A 114 6.72 -10.92 -19.83
C ILE A 114 5.70 -10.58 -18.76
N GLU A 115 6.14 -9.85 -17.75
CA GLU A 115 5.27 -9.24 -16.75
C GLU A 115 5.59 -7.75 -16.59
N ILE A 116 4.55 -6.98 -16.29
CA ILE A 116 4.59 -5.54 -16.05
C ILE A 116 4.05 -5.31 -14.65
N GLY A 117 4.76 -4.52 -13.85
CA GLY A 117 4.42 -4.35 -12.44
C GLY A 117 5.51 -3.66 -11.65
N TYR A 118 5.49 -3.83 -10.34
CA TYR A 118 6.31 -3.11 -9.39
C TYR A 118 7.20 -4.07 -8.60
N PRO A 119 8.53 -3.85 -8.57
CA PRO A 119 9.42 -4.61 -7.70
C PRO A 119 9.25 -4.13 -6.26
N ILE A 120 8.70 -4.97 -5.40
CA ILE A 120 8.55 -4.69 -3.97
C ILE A 120 9.85 -5.05 -3.24
N SER A 121 10.43 -6.20 -3.58
CA SER A 121 11.70 -6.71 -3.07
C SER A 121 12.38 -7.59 -4.12
N SER A 122 13.55 -8.17 -3.81
CA SER A 122 14.31 -9.01 -4.75
C SER A 122 13.50 -10.18 -5.33
N ASN A 123 12.54 -10.71 -4.58
CA ASN A 123 11.74 -11.89 -4.97
C ASN A 123 10.25 -11.59 -5.13
N GLN A 124 9.84 -10.33 -5.00
CA GLN A 124 8.43 -9.96 -4.93
C GLN A 124 8.08 -8.89 -5.96
N PHE A 125 7.11 -9.21 -6.80
CA PHE A 125 6.66 -8.42 -7.93
C PHE A 125 5.14 -8.43 -7.96
N VAL A 126 4.52 -7.26 -8.20
CA VAL A 126 3.05 -7.10 -8.21
C VAL A 126 2.56 -6.24 -9.35
#